data_AF-A0A0D0CNZ3-F1
#
_entry.id   AF-A0A0D0CNZ3-F1
#
_cell.length_a   1.000
_cell.length_b   1.000
_cell.length_c   1.000
_cell.angle_alpha   90.00
_cell.angle_beta   90.00
_cell.angle_gamma   90.00
#
_symmetry.space_group_name_H-M   'P 1'
#
loop_
_entity.id
_entity.type
_entity.pdbx_description
1 polymer ?
#
loop_
_entity_poly.entity_id
_entity_poly.type
_entity_poly.pdbx_seq_one_letter_code
_entity_poly.pdbx_strand_id
1 'polypeptide(L)'
;YGNAATSQDMAEWAGVSVSTVHNCYKHVMVAILHHHNAVIHFDPTREDDRQERENSKVWVESKTCVAWRNGFLCVDGTPFNLFQKPGWHGEGFFDRKSRYSLSNQIVIFPHNLRIVDYAIGIPGSLHNSSTFQRTRIARHPGQFFSETEWLWADSVYPSHKWCVVLFKK
;
A
#
# COMPACT_ATOMS: atom_id res chain seq x y z
N TYR A 1 -18.77 -9.84 4.97
CA TYR A 1 -18.61 -8.48 5.52
C TYR A 1 -19.61 -7.59 4.82
N GLY A 2 -20.60 -6.94 5.42
CA GLY A 2 -21.03 -6.73 6.80
C GLY A 2 -21.97 -5.50 6.73
N ASN A 3 -23.29 -5.75 6.82
CA ASN A 3 -24.43 -4.84 6.59
C ASN A 3 -24.53 -4.21 5.19
N ALA A 4 -25.44 -4.77 4.39
CA ALA A 4 -25.90 -4.24 3.10
C ALA A 4 -26.75 -2.97 3.27
N ALA A 5 -26.20 -1.94 3.92
CA ALA A 5 -26.84 -0.62 3.94
C ALA A 5 -26.57 0.02 2.57
N THR A 6 -27.61 0.03 1.73
CA THR A 6 -27.61 0.78 0.49
C THR A 6 -27.58 2.28 0.78
N SER A 7 -27.26 3.09 -0.24
CA SER A 7 -27.39 4.55 -0.11
C SER A 7 -28.82 4.99 0.21
N GLN A 8 -29.80 4.16 -0.15
CA GLN A 8 -31.21 4.34 0.19
C GLN A 8 -31.44 4.12 1.69
N ASP A 9 -30.95 3.01 2.25
CA ASP A 9 -31.09 2.72 3.68
C ASP A 9 -30.44 3.82 4.55
N MET A 10 -29.28 4.33 4.11
CA MET A 10 -28.61 5.43 4.81
C MET A 10 -29.38 6.76 4.70
N ALA A 11 -30.02 7.01 3.57
CA ALA A 11 -30.83 8.21 3.35
C ALA A 11 -32.07 8.19 4.24
N GLU A 12 -32.75 7.03 4.31
CA GLU A 12 -33.91 6.81 5.17
C GLU A 12 -33.56 6.93 6.65
N TRP A 13 -32.46 6.29 7.08
CA TRP A 13 -31.97 6.39 8.47
C TRP A 13 -31.64 7.83 8.88
N ALA A 14 -30.97 8.58 8.01
CA ALA A 14 -30.55 9.95 8.29
C ALA A 14 -31.65 11.01 8.03
N GLY A 15 -32.79 10.63 7.45
CA GLY A 15 -33.87 11.56 7.08
C GLY A 15 -33.47 12.57 5.99
N VAL A 16 -32.57 12.19 5.07
CA VAL A 16 -32.07 13.05 3.98
C VAL A 16 -32.27 12.40 2.61
N SER A 17 -32.03 13.15 1.52
CA SER A 17 -32.05 12.56 0.18
C SER A 17 -30.82 11.68 -0.08
N VAL A 18 -30.97 10.68 -0.97
CA VAL A 18 -29.84 9.87 -1.46
C VAL A 18 -28.72 10.72 -2.07
N SER A 19 -29.08 11.81 -2.76
CA SER A 19 -28.09 12.76 -3.30
C SER A 19 -27.28 13.45 -2.20
N THR A 20 -27.90 13.74 -1.05
CA THR A 20 -27.21 14.32 0.11
C THR A 20 -26.24 13.31 0.71
N VAL A 21 -26.64 12.04 0.85
CA VAL A 21 -25.74 10.95 1.29
C VAL A 21 -24.51 10.86 0.39
N HIS A 22 -24.70 10.91 -0.93
CA HIS A 22 -23.59 10.84 -1.88
C HIS A 22 -22.65 12.06 -1.81
N ASN A 23 -23.21 13.27 -1.61
CA ASN A 23 -22.40 14.47 -1.41
C ASN A 23 -21.61 14.43 -0.10
N CYS A 24 -22.23 13.98 0.99
CA CYS A 24 -21.53 13.77 2.27
C CYS A 24 -20.38 12.77 2.12
N TYR A 25 -20.61 11.63 1.46
CA TYR A 25 -19.56 10.65 1.15
C TYR A 25 -18.39 11.28 0.38
N LYS A 26 -18.68 12.07 -0.67
CA LYS A 26 -17.65 12.77 -1.44
C LYS A 26 -16.84 13.74 -0.59
N HIS A 27 -17.50 14.53 0.26
CA HIS A 27 -16.82 15.48 1.15
C HIS A 27 -15.90 14.76 2.15
N VAL A 28 -16.37 13.66 2.74
CA VAL A 28 -15.55 12.83 3.64
C VAL A 28 -14.33 12.28 2.90
N MET A 29 -14.51 11.74 1.69
CA MET A 29 -13.39 11.22 0.90
C MET A 29 -12.39 12.32 0.54
N VAL A 30 -12.85 13.52 0.14
CA VAL A 30 -11.96 14.66 -0.13
C VAL A 30 -11.20 15.08 1.12
N ALA A 31 -11.87 15.13 2.28
CA ALA A 31 -11.22 15.47 3.54
C ALA A 31 -10.13 14.45 3.93
N ILE A 32 -10.40 13.15 3.80
CA ILE A 32 -9.41 12.09 4.03
C ILE A 32 -8.23 12.24 3.07
N LEU A 33 -8.50 12.42 1.77
CA LEU A 33 -7.46 12.59 0.75
C LEU A 33 -6.64 13.87 0.96
N HIS A 34 -7.22 14.91 1.54
CA HIS A 34 -6.49 16.14 1.88
C HIS A 34 -5.36 15.88 2.88
N HIS A 35 -5.53 14.91 3.79
CA HIS A 35 -4.50 14.51 4.75
C HIS A 35 -3.49 13.50 4.19
N HIS A 36 -3.68 13.00 2.98
CA HIS A 36 -2.85 11.94 2.40
C HIS A 36 -1.35 12.26 2.51
N ASN A 37 -0.90 13.40 1.99
CA ASN A 37 0.52 13.77 1.96
C ASN A 37 1.08 14.08 3.36
N ALA A 38 0.22 14.33 4.35
CA ALA A 38 0.62 14.58 5.73
C ALA A 38 0.76 13.28 6.54
N VAL A 39 0.12 12.19 6.10
CA VAL A 39 0.10 10.92 6.83
C VAL A 39 0.94 9.85 6.13
N ILE A 40 0.75 9.72 4.81
CA ILE A 40 1.44 8.76 3.96
C ILE A 40 2.55 9.53 3.23
N HIS A 41 3.67 9.68 3.94
CA HIS A 41 4.90 10.21 3.39
C HIS A 41 6.09 9.53 4.03
N PHE A 42 7.20 9.61 3.30
CA PHE A 42 8.52 9.43 3.85
C PHE A 42 9.49 10.29 3.04
N ASP A 43 10.18 11.17 3.75
CA ASP A 43 11.20 12.04 3.19
C ASP A 43 12.43 11.98 4.10
N PRO A 44 13.49 11.26 3.70
CA PRO A 44 14.68 11.11 4.53
C PRO A 44 15.46 12.42 4.76
N THR A 45 15.06 13.53 4.14
CA THR A 45 15.58 14.87 4.47
C THR A 45 14.97 15.44 5.77
N ARG A 46 13.84 14.92 6.22
CA ARG A 46 13.18 15.34 7.47
C ARG A 46 13.72 14.58 8.67
N GLU A 47 13.81 15.26 9.81
CA GLU A 47 14.35 14.67 11.05
C GLU A 47 13.44 13.58 11.63
N ASP A 48 12.12 13.79 11.59
CA ASP A 48 11.13 12.82 12.06
C ASP A 48 11.22 11.50 11.29
N ASP A 49 11.27 11.56 9.96
CA ASP A 49 11.39 10.38 9.10
C ASP A 49 12.77 9.71 9.22
N ARG A 50 13.86 10.47 9.46
CA ARG A 50 15.17 9.88 9.79
C ARG A 50 15.14 9.10 11.09
N GLN A 51 14.55 9.67 12.14
CA GLN A 51 14.40 9.00 13.42
C GLN A 51 13.55 7.73 13.27
N GLU A 52 12.50 7.80 12.47
CA GLU A 52 11.63 6.66 12.21
C GLU A 52 12.32 5.52 11.46
N ARG A 53 13.15 5.86 10.46
CA ARG A 53 14.03 4.90 9.78
C ARG A 53 14.98 4.24 10.78
N GLU A 54 15.60 5.00 11.66
CA GLU A 54 16.52 4.44 12.66
C GLU A 54 15.80 3.55 13.69
N ASN A 55 14.61 3.95 14.15
CA ASN A 55 13.76 3.13 15.02
C ASN A 55 13.46 1.78 14.37
N SER A 56 13.11 1.80 13.08
CA SER A 56 12.85 0.59 12.32
C SER A 56 14.08 -0.31 12.21
N LYS A 57 15.26 0.25 11.94
CA LYS A 57 16.52 -0.50 11.88
C LYS A 57 16.88 -1.16 13.21
N VAL A 58 16.78 -0.41 14.31
CA VAL A 58 17.00 -0.92 15.67
C VAL A 58 16.04 -2.06 15.95
N TRP A 59 14.77 -1.90 15.59
CA TRP A 59 13.77 -2.93 15.76
C TRP A 59 14.11 -4.19 14.94
N VAL A 60 14.49 -4.03 13.67
CA VAL A 60 14.87 -5.16 12.80
C VAL A 60 16.04 -5.91 13.39
N GLU A 61 17.10 -5.22 13.80
CA GLU A 61 18.25 -5.86 14.46
C GLU A 61 17.83 -6.61 15.73
N SER A 62 16.96 -6.02 16.55
CA SER A 62 16.47 -6.65 17.78
C SER A 62 15.64 -7.92 17.55
N LYS A 63 14.99 -8.04 16.38
CA LYS A 63 14.19 -9.20 15.99
C LYS A 63 14.95 -10.21 15.14
N THR A 64 16.12 -9.83 14.63
CA THR A 64 16.89 -10.63 13.67
C THR A 64 18.37 -10.64 14.06
N CYS A 65 19.24 -9.88 13.38
CA CYS A 65 20.66 -9.74 13.67
C CYS A 65 21.23 -8.43 13.09
N VAL A 66 22.46 -8.08 13.51
CA VAL A 66 23.19 -6.87 13.08
C VAL A 66 23.28 -6.78 11.55
N ALA A 67 23.57 -7.90 10.88
CA ALA A 67 23.71 -7.95 9.44
C ALA A 67 22.43 -7.57 8.68
N TRP A 68 21.26 -7.67 9.32
CA TRP A 68 19.96 -7.39 8.71
C TRP A 68 19.38 -6.02 9.11
N ARG A 69 20.05 -5.29 10.02
CA ARG A 69 19.71 -3.92 10.43
C ARG A 69 19.37 -3.01 9.24
N ASN A 70 20.16 -3.16 8.18
CA ASN A 70 19.98 -2.67 6.82
C ASN A 70 18.55 -2.54 6.24
N GLY A 71 17.75 -3.57 6.50
CA GLY A 71 16.48 -3.81 5.84
C GLY A 71 15.34 -3.24 6.67
N PHE A 72 15.01 -1.96 6.48
CA PHE A 72 14.15 -1.23 7.40
C PHE A 72 12.71 -1.02 6.91
N LEU A 73 12.39 -1.44 5.68
CA LEU A 73 11.05 -1.41 5.09
C LEU A 73 10.65 -2.80 4.59
N CYS A 74 9.36 -3.04 4.45
CA CYS A 74 8.81 -4.24 3.82
C CYS A 74 7.76 -3.86 2.78
N VAL A 75 7.70 -4.60 1.67
CA VAL A 75 6.63 -4.49 0.67
C VAL A 75 5.87 -5.80 0.55
N ASP A 76 4.55 -5.70 0.46
CA ASP A 76 3.70 -6.81 0.09
C ASP A 76 2.51 -6.37 -0.78
N GLY A 77 2.00 -7.31 -1.56
CA GLY A 77 0.92 -7.13 -2.51
C GLY A 77 -0.38 -7.70 -1.94
N THR A 78 -1.38 -6.84 -1.77
CA THR A 78 -2.70 -7.25 -1.29
C THR A 78 -3.78 -6.96 -2.34
N PRO A 79 -4.60 -7.93 -2.74
CA PRO A 79 -5.70 -7.69 -3.66
C PRO A 79 -6.92 -7.12 -2.91
N PHE A 80 -7.48 -6.02 -3.41
CA PHE A 80 -8.82 -5.55 -3.01
C PHE A 80 -9.88 -6.21 -3.88
N ASN A 81 -10.67 -7.10 -3.31
CA ASN A 81 -11.73 -7.78 -4.05
C ASN A 81 -12.84 -6.79 -4.45
N LEU A 82 -13.25 -6.87 -5.70
CA LEU A 82 -14.40 -6.18 -6.24
C LEU A 82 -15.62 -7.11 -6.17
N PHE A 83 -16.77 -6.55 -5.80
CA PHE A 83 -18.03 -7.30 -5.72
C PHE A 83 -18.48 -7.83 -7.09
N GLN A 84 -18.27 -7.03 -8.13
CA GLN A 84 -18.69 -7.35 -9.50
C GLN A 84 -17.62 -6.98 -10.52
N LYS A 85 -17.72 -7.59 -11.69
CA LYS A 85 -16.89 -7.28 -12.86
C LYS A 85 -17.01 -5.79 -13.20
N PRO A 86 -15.88 -5.05 -13.31
CA PRO A 86 -15.92 -3.69 -13.83
C PRO A 86 -16.45 -3.65 -15.27
N GLY A 87 -17.28 -2.66 -15.57
CA GLY A 87 -17.82 -2.48 -16.93
C GLY A 87 -16.74 -2.16 -17.97
N TRP A 88 -15.68 -1.45 -17.56
CA TRP A 88 -14.55 -1.10 -18.43
C TRP A 88 -13.37 -2.07 -18.22
N HIS A 89 -12.93 -2.74 -19.29
CA HIS A 89 -11.87 -3.75 -19.26
C HIS A 89 -11.99 -4.79 -18.13
N GLY A 90 -13.21 -5.23 -17.81
CA GLY A 90 -13.49 -6.09 -16.65
C GLY A 90 -12.61 -7.36 -16.54
N GLU A 91 -12.23 -7.95 -17.68
CA GLU A 91 -11.32 -9.11 -17.72
C GLU A 91 -9.95 -8.82 -17.10
N GLY A 92 -9.43 -7.60 -17.23
CA GLY A 92 -8.14 -7.21 -16.64
C GLY A 92 -8.16 -7.25 -15.11
N PHE A 93 -9.33 -7.21 -14.48
CA PHE A 93 -9.46 -7.30 -13.03
C PHE A 93 -9.60 -8.73 -12.55
N PHE A 94 -9.76 -9.72 -13.44
CA PHE A 94 -9.88 -11.11 -13.05
C PHE A 94 -8.51 -11.68 -12.69
N ASP A 95 -8.31 -11.96 -11.41
CA ASP A 95 -7.04 -12.40 -10.86
C ASP A 95 -6.84 -13.92 -10.98
N ARG A 96 -5.62 -14.38 -10.68
CA ARG A 96 -5.25 -15.81 -10.66
C ARG A 96 -6.11 -16.65 -9.69
N LYS A 97 -6.76 -16.02 -8.71
CA LYS A 97 -7.65 -16.68 -7.74
C LYS A 97 -9.10 -16.71 -8.22
N SER A 98 -9.35 -16.40 -9.49
CA SER A 98 -10.66 -16.36 -10.13
C SER A 98 -11.61 -15.35 -9.47
N ARG A 99 -11.09 -14.20 -9.04
CA ARG A 99 -11.87 -13.11 -8.45
C ARG A 99 -11.58 -11.80 -9.17
N TYR A 100 -12.57 -10.92 -9.24
CA TYR A 100 -12.31 -9.55 -9.66
C TYR A 100 -11.62 -8.81 -8.52
N SER A 101 -10.44 -8.24 -8.77
CA SER A 101 -9.70 -7.50 -7.76
C SER A 101 -8.87 -6.35 -8.33
N LEU A 102 -8.54 -5.41 -7.47
CA LEU A 102 -7.52 -4.38 -7.69
C LEU A 102 -6.24 -4.82 -6.99
N SER A 103 -5.14 -4.86 -7.71
CA SER A 103 -3.82 -5.05 -7.12
C SER A 103 -3.43 -3.79 -6.36
N ASN A 104 -3.07 -3.95 -5.08
CA ASN A 104 -2.47 -2.93 -4.26
C ASN A 104 -1.09 -3.40 -3.77
N GLN A 105 -0.12 -2.51 -3.75
CA GLN A 105 1.20 -2.73 -3.14
C GLN A 105 1.36 -1.73 -2.03
N ILE A 106 1.75 -2.21 -0.85
CA ILE A 106 1.93 -1.35 0.31
C ILE A 106 3.35 -1.52 0.81
N VAL A 107 4.06 -0.42 0.96
CA VAL A 107 5.37 -0.37 1.61
C VAL A 107 5.18 0.19 3.02
N ILE A 108 5.66 -0.55 4.01
CA ILE A 108 5.49 -0.21 5.42
C ILE A 108 6.80 -0.25 6.19
N PHE A 109 6.82 0.44 7.32
CA PHE A 109 7.76 0.16 8.39
C PHE A 109 7.34 -1.12 9.15
N PRO A 110 8.22 -2.11 9.30
CA PRO A 110 7.90 -3.35 10.01
C PRO A 110 7.66 -3.16 11.52
N HIS A 111 8.23 -2.12 12.12
CA HIS A 111 8.16 -1.92 13.58
C HIS A 111 6.82 -1.35 14.07
N ASN A 112 6.09 -0.60 13.24
CA ASN A 112 4.83 0.05 13.63
C ASN A 112 3.75 0.05 12.54
N LEU A 113 4.00 -0.57 11.39
CA LEU A 113 3.07 -0.70 10.25
C LEU A 113 2.69 0.64 9.58
N ARG A 114 3.40 1.75 9.86
CA ARG A 114 3.18 3.02 9.15
C ARG A 114 3.45 2.83 7.66
N ILE A 115 2.50 3.26 6.83
CA ILE A 115 2.59 3.21 5.37
C ILE A 115 3.48 4.35 4.88
N VAL A 116 4.46 4.00 4.06
CA VAL A 116 5.50 4.89 3.53
C VAL A 116 5.24 5.20 2.06
N ASP A 117 4.78 4.21 1.32
CA ASP A 117 4.47 4.32 -0.11
C ASP A 117 3.47 3.23 -0.50
N TYR A 118 2.74 3.46 -1.58
CA TYR A 118 1.83 2.46 -2.12
C TYR A 118 1.59 2.64 -3.62
N ALA A 119 1.02 1.61 -4.24
CA ALA A 119 0.46 1.68 -5.59
C ALA A 119 -0.91 0.99 -5.61
N ILE A 120 -1.96 1.75 -5.93
CA ILE A 120 -3.36 1.27 -6.03
C ILE A 120 -3.92 1.47 -7.44
N GLY A 121 -5.11 0.90 -7.69
CA GLY A 121 -5.87 1.12 -8.92
C GLY A 121 -5.37 0.31 -10.11
N ILE A 122 -4.57 -0.72 -9.86
CA ILE A 122 -3.96 -1.56 -10.90
C ILE A 122 -4.84 -2.81 -11.06
N PRO A 123 -5.12 -3.27 -12.29
CA PRO A 123 -5.96 -4.44 -12.49
C PRO A 123 -5.36 -5.69 -11.81
N GLY A 124 -6.21 -6.47 -11.12
CA GLY A 124 -5.79 -7.63 -10.32
C GLY A 124 -5.12 -8.78 -11.08
N SER A 125 -5.25 -8.81 -12.41
CA SER A 125 -4.51 -9.76 -13.26
C SER A 125 -3.01 -9.45 -13.36
N LEU A 126 -2.59 -8.22 -13.05
CA LEU A 126 -1.17 -7.84 -13.13
C LEU A 126 -0.37 -8.43 -11.98
N HIS A 127 0.87 -8.80 -12.29
CA HIS A 127 1.80 -9.37 -11.34
C HIS A 127 2.27 -8.33 -10.30
N ASN A 128 2.50 -8.76 -9.05
CA ASN A 128 2.95 -7.89 -7.95
C ASN A 128 4.17 -7.05 -8.34
N SER A 129 5.19 -7.65 -8.97
CA SER A 129 6.37 -6.93 -9.49
C SER A 129 6.01 -5.76 -10.41
N SER A 130 5.08 -5.95 -11.34
CA SER A 130 4.64 -4.89 -12.28
C SER A 130 3.89 -3.77 -11.56
N THR A 131 3.07 -4.14 -10.57
CA THR A 131 2.34 -3.20 -9.73
C THR A 131 3.32 -2.39 -8.85
N PHE A 132 4.34 -3.06 -8.30
CA PHE A 132 5.36 -2.47 -7.44
C PHE A 132 6.20 -1.41 -8.16
N GLN A 133 6.50 -1.62 -9.44
CA GLN A 133 7.20 -0.62 -10.28
C GLN A 133 6.46 0.72 -10.39
N ARG A 134 5.17 0.78 -10.03
CA ARG A 134 4.40 2.03 -10.00
C ARG A 134 4.55 2.83 -8.71
N THR A 135 5.10 2.24 -7.65
CA THR A 135 5.41 2.93 -6.38
C THR A 135 6.50 3.98 -6.60
N ARG A 136 6.51 5.03 -5.77
CA ARG A 136 7.56 6.07 -5.82
C ARG A 136 8.93 5.49 -5.48
N ILE A 137 8.98 4.56 -4.52
CA ILE A 137 10.19 3.85 -4.09
C ILE A 137 10.82 3.09 -5.26
N ALA A 138 10.03 2.35 -6.03
CA ALA A 138 10.57 1.62 -7.17
C ALA A 138 11.03 2.54 -8.32
N ARG A 139 10.38 3.71 -8.49
CA ARG A 139 10.75 4.69 -9.51
C ARG A 139 11.98 5.52 -9.16
N HIS A 140 12.19 5.79 -7.87
CA HIS A 140 13.25 6.67 -7.38
C HIS A 140 13.96 6.10 -6.14
N PRO A 141 14.54 4.89 -6.19
CA PRO A 141 15.07 4.20 -5.00
C PRO A 141 16.20 4.97 -4.29
N GLY A 142 17.01 5.73 -5.02
CA GLY A 142 18.07 6.56 -4.46
C GLY A 142 17.58 7.74 -3.61
N GLN A 143 16.29 8.07 -3.64
CA GLN A 143 15.69 9.04 -2.71
C GLN A 143 15.38 8.42 -1.33
N PHE A 144 15.36 7.08 -1.22
CA PHE A 144 14.90 6.37 -0.02
C PHE A 144 16.01 5.58 0.67
N PHE A 145 16.93 5.01 -0.11
CA PHE A 145 17.95 4.09 0.39
C PHE A 145 19.36 4.61 0.15
N SER A 146 20.24 4.43 1.14
CA SER A 146 21.69 4.47 0.92
C SER A 146 22.20 3.17 0.27
N GLU A 147 23.49 3.13 -0.08
CA GLU A 147 24.11 1.98 -0.76
C GLU A 147 24.01 0.66 0.03
N THR A 148 23.90 0.76 1.35
CA THR A 148 23.86 -0.40 2.25
C THR A 148 22.44 -0.76 2.68
N GLU A 149 21.41 -0.06 2.21
CA GLU A 149 20.03 -0.21 2.70
C GLU A 149 19.12 -0.85 1.69
N TRP A 150 18.08 -1.51 2.21
CA TRP A 150 17.10 -2.17 1.39
C TRP A 150 15.73 -2.24 2.06
N LEU A 151 14.75 -2.66 1.27
CA LEU A 151 13.47 -3.18 1.74
C LEU A 151 13.39 -4.69 1.52
N TRP A 152 12.56 -5.35 2.33
CA TRP A 152 12.25 -6.77 2.19
C TRP A 152 11.03 -6.97 1.30
N ALA A 153 11.10 -7.96 0.42
CA ALA A 153 10.02 -8.32 -0.47
C ALA A 153 9.84 -9.85 -0.56
N ASP A 154 8.66 -10.29 -0.98
CA ASP A 154 8.40 -11.70 -1.26
C ASP A 154 9.15 -12.19 -2.53
N SER A 155 9.12 -13.50 -2.77
CA SER A 155 9.80 -14.16 -3.90
C SER A 155 9.38 -13.71 -5.30
N VAL A 156 8.23 -13.04 -5.43
CA VAL A 156 7.66 -12.61 -6.71
C VAL A 156 8.02 -11.17 -7.07
N TYR A 157 8.81 -10.47 -6.25
CA TYR A 157 9.37 -9.15 -6.54
C TYR A 157 10.71 -9.24 -7.27
N PRO A 158 11.12 -8.18 -7.97
CA PRO A 158 12.44 -8.14 -8.59
C PRO A 158 13.53 -7.98 -7.52
N SER A 159 14.63 -8.71 -7.68
CA SER A 159 15.79 -8.60 -6.80
C SER A 159 16.68 -7.43 -7.24
N HIS A 160 16.89 -6.48 -6.34
CA HIS A 160 17.79 -5.34 -6.53
C HIS A 160 18.64 -5.13 -5.29
N LYS A 161 19.73 -4.33 -5.37
CA LYS A 161 20.54 -3.97 -4.20
C LYS A 161 19.71 -3.37 -3.06
N TRP A 162 18.68 -2.61 -3.40
CA TRP A 162 17.76 -1.93 -2.48
C TRP A 162 16.44 -2.71 -2.24
N CYS A 163 16.26 -3.88 -2.86
CA CYS A 163 15.07 -4.72 -2.73
C CYS A 163 15.50 -6.19 -2.59
N VAL A 164 15.56 -6.66 -1.34
CA VAL A 164 16.01 -8.01 -1.01
C VAL A 164 14.81 -8.93 -0.93
N VAL A 165 14.85 -9.96 -1.77
CA VAL A 165 13.81 -10.96 -1.88
C VAL A 165 14.15 -12.16 -0.99
N LEU A 166 13.24 -12.50 -0.08
CA LEU A 166 13.40 -13.66 0.78
C LEU A 166 13.03 -14.93 0.00
N PHE A 167 14.04 -15.77 -0.29
CA PHE A 167 13.81 -17.09 -0.88
C PHE A 167 13.38 -18.08 0.19
N LYS A 168 12.28 -18.81 -0.07
CA LYS A 168 11.99 -20.05 0.65
C LYS A 168 12.87 -21.16 0.06
N LYS A 169 13.63 -21.85 0.92
CA LYS A 169 14.27 -23.13 0.58
C LYS A 169 13.21 -24.21 0.36
#